data_AF-A0A5K3FCG7-F1
#
_entry.id   AF-A0A5K3FCG7-F1
#
_cell.length_a   1.000
_cell.length_b   1.000
_cell.length_c   1.000
_cell.angle_alpha   90.00
_cell.angle_beta   90.00
_cell.angle_gamma   90.00
#
_symmetry.space_group_name_H-M   'P 1'
#
loop_
_entity.id
_entity.type
_entity.pdbx_description
1 polymer ?
#
loop_
_entity_poly.entity_id
_entity_poly.type
_entity_poly.pdbx_seq_one_letter_code
_entity_poly.pdbx_strand_id
1 'polypeptide(L)'
;LRPGGPTCLRPDPTSHTTPNHNTTHYPKPYAIEMRLARSFVLLSKCGTVRRLINVPFVRNMEFDAKNAVSSLQCFDSYVRCLDNTFLENSRLSAVSDLLEDPSTDQHLKQIFWSKFVSAALTFDKNNLVDSLILYILEKPHSHSTVTLISVLKALGSKRRFDEFRSLYELIKSRLSPSDIVVYAADMSLALALTPFYKDARVLLDMTFERNLPIKQFSCLLTAAATYGPLHEAISLVDELHPMMLKPIDSFYSVFIERLYGVEEGKELMNQLLKVIQKCQYPISKSTALLIKEWFERYHA
;
A
#
# COMPACT_ATOMS: atom_id res chain seq x y z
N LEU A 1 -28.47 -77.30 2.42
CA LEU A 1 -27.60 -77.71 3.53
C LEU A 1 -26.80 -76.49 4.00
N ARG A 2 -27.19 -75.90 5.13
CA ARG A 2 -26.36 -75.06 6.02
C ARG A 2 -25.75 -76.01 7.07
N PRO A 3 -24.63 -75.70 7.76
CA PRO A 3 -24.55 -74.66 8.81
C PRO A 3 -23.21 -73.89 8.81
N GLY A 4 -22.95 -72.77 9.49
CA GLY A 4 -23.63 -71.91 10.46
C GLY A 4 -22.66 -70.76 10.85
N GLY A 5 -23.17 -69.54 11.12
CA GLY A 5 -22.40 -68.38 11.65
C GLY A 5 -22.22 -68.46 13.18
N PRO A 6 -22.14 -67.36 13.98
CA PRO A 6 -22.22 -65.89 13.72
C PRO A 6 -21.01 -65.11 14.37
N THR A 7 -20.82 -63.77 14.41
CA THR A 7 -21.69 -62.70 14.95
C THR A 7 -21.03 -61.31 14.73
N CYS A 8 -21.86 -60.30 14.46
CA CYS A 8 -21.55 -58.86 14.45
C CYS A 8 -21.14 -58.32 15.84
N LEU A 9 -20.55 -57.11 15.91
CA LEU A 9 -20.88 -56.05 16.89
C LEU A 9 -20.05 -54.77 16.63
N ARG A 10 -20.74 -53.67 16.31
CA ARG A 10 -20.38 -52.32 16.77
C ARG A 10 -21.20 -52.08 18.04
N PRO A 11 -20.64 -51.50 19.12
CA PRO A 11 -20.83 -50.05 19.33
C PRO A 11 -19.64 -49.32 20.03
N ASP A 12 -19.56 -48.00 19.85
CA ASP A 12 -18.76 -47.08 20.69
C ASP A 12 -19.32 -47.03 22.14
N PRO A 13 -18.51 -46.71 23.18
CA PRO A 13 -18.40 -45.30 23.62
C PRO A 13 -17.02 -44.86 24.20
N THR A 14 -16.65 -43.64 23.84
CA THR A 14 -15.88 -42.60 24.59
C THR A 14 -15.03 -43.00 25.82
N SER A 15 -13.73 -42.65 25.78
CA SER A 15 -13.15 -41.70 26.75
C SER A 15 -11.78 -41.16 26.32
N HIS A 16 -11.72 -39.83 26.20
CA HIS A 16 -10.63 -38.91 26.55
C HIS A 16 -9.17 -39.32 26.33
N THR A 17 -8.55 -38.77 25.28
CA THR A 17 -7.40 -37.84 25.44
C THR A 17 -7.11 -37.12 24.12
N THR A 18 -7.41 -35.83 24.09
CA THR A 18 -6.94 -34.88 23.07
C THR A 18 -5.45 -34.61 23.24
N PRO A 19 -4.66 -34.51 22.15
CA PRO A 19 -3.50 -33.65 22.11
C PRO A 19 -3.84 -32.40 21.30
N ASN A 20 -4.05 -31.33 22.06
CA ASN A 20 -3.83 -29.92 21.77
C ASN A 20 -3.76 -29.47 20.30
N HIS A 21 -4.80 -28.73 19.93
CA HIS A 21 -4.74 -27.62 19.01
C HIS A 21 -3.54 -26.70 19.32
N ASN A 22 -2.50 -26.74 18.48
CA ASN A 22 -1.66 -25.57 18.25
C ASN A 22 -2.20 -24.82 17.03
N THR A 23 -3.37 -24.22 17.21
CA THR A 23 -3.80 -23.08 16.39
C THR A 23 -2.85 -21.93 16.73
N THR A 24 -1.83 -21.72 15.91
CA THR A 24 -1.15 -20.43 15.86
C THR A 24 -2.18 -19.40 15.43
N HIS A 25 -2.72 -18.70 16.44
CA HIS A 25 -3.63 -17.59 16.30
C HIS A 25 -2.87 -16.44 15.63
N TYR A 26 -2.90 -16.38 14.30
CA TYR A 26 -2.47 -15.19 13.59
C TYR A 26 -3.41 -14.04 13.98
N PRO A 27 -2.88 -12.87 14.40
CA PRO A 27 -3.73 -11.71 14.60
C PRO A 27 -4.38 -11.36 13.24
N LYS A 28 -5.71 -11.19 13.28
CA LYS A 28 -6.54 -10.77 12.15
C LYS A 28 -5.84 -9.61 11.40
N PRO A 29 -5.70 -9.66 10.06
CA PRO A 29 -5.08 -8.56 9.34
C PRO A 29 -5.91 -7.30 9.56
N TYR A 30 -5.21 -6.24 9.97
CA TYR A 30 -5.71 -4.92 10.31
C TYR A 30 -6.53 -4.33 9.15
N ALA A 31 -7.82 -4.63 9.13
CA ALA A 31 -8.83 -3.82 8.49
C ALA A 31 -9.15 -2.65 9.41
N ILE A 32 -8.28 -1.63 9.45
CA ILE A 32 -8.51 -0.22 9.85
C ILE A 32 -7.14 0.46 9.70
N GLU A 33 -6.88 1.02 8.52
CA GLU A 33 -6.13 2.29 8.28
C GLU A 33 -6.03 2.65 6.78
N MET A 34 -6.99 2.19 5.97
CA MET A 34 -7.17 2.64 4.59
C MET A 34 -7.92 3.99 4.51
N ARG A 35 -7.45 5.01 5.24
CA ARG A 35 -8.02 6.36 5.16
C ARG A 35 -7.05 7.48 4.78
N LEU A 36 -5.74 7.25 4.70
CA LEU A 36 -4.78 8.34 4.47
C LEU A 36 -4.13 8.37 3.07
N ALA A 37 -4.22 7.30 2.28
CA ALA A 37 -3.77 7.33 0.87
C ALA A 37 -4.78 7.95 -0.11
N ARG A 38 -6.01 8.29 0.33
CA ARG A 38 -7.08 8.80 -0.53
C ARG A 38 -6.99 10.29 -0.88
N SER A 39 -6.03 11.04 -0.32
CA SER A 39 -6.00 12.50 -0.47
C SER A 39 -4.73 13.08 -1.11
N PHE A 40 -3.70 12.28 -1.39
CA PHE A 40 -2.40 12.83 -1.79
C PHE A 40 -2.15 12.94 -3.31
N VAL A 41 -2.99 12.36 -4.17
CA VAL A 41 -2.87 12.54 -5.63
C VAL A 41 -3.53 13.84 -6.12
N LEU A 42 -4.28 14.57 -5.28
CA LEU A 42 -5.09 15.72 -5.71
C LEU A 42 -4.58 17.10 -5.29
N LEU A 43 -3.36 17.23 -4.72
CA LEU A 43 -2.87 18.53 -4.23
C LEU A 43 -1.46 18.90 -4.75
N SER A 44 -1.16 18.65 -6.01
CA SER A 44 0.01 19.27 -6.64
C SER A 44 -0.31 20.54 -7.42
N LYS A 45 -1.55 20.78 -7.90
CA LYS A 45 -1.90 22.01 -8.64
C LYS A 45 -3.39 22.36 -8.55
N CYS A 46 -3.80 23.10 -7.53
CA CYS A 46 -4.96 23.97 -7.65
C CYS A 46 -4.83 25.16 -6.70
N GLY A 47 -4.85 26.36 -7.29
CA GLY A 47 -4.65 27.63 -6.60
C GLY A 47 -5.70 27.91 -5.54
N THR A 48 -5.21 28.42 -4.41
CA THR A 48 -5.85 29.44 -3.55
C THR A 48 -7.33 29.26 -3.19
N VAL A 49 -7.59 28.63 -2.04
CA VAL A 49 -8.48 29.18 -1.00
C VAL A 49 -7.95 28.77 0.38
N ARG A 50 -7.20 29.66 1.05
CA ARG A 50 -6.87 29.52 2.47
C ARG A 50 -8.15 29.76 3.29
N ARG A 51 -8.78 28.69 3.79
CA ARG A 51 -9.61 28.80 5.00
C ARG A 51 -8.74 28.51 6.21
N LEU A 52 -8.45 29.59 6.94
CA LEU A 52 -7.82 29.58 8.26
C LEU A 52 -8.69 28.77 9.23
N ILE A 53 -8.33 27.50 9.42
CA ILE A 53 -8.64 26.82 10.67
C ILE A 53 -7.48 27.16 11.60
N ASN A 54 -7.77 27.88 12.68
CA ASN A 54 -6.84 28.14 13.77
C ASN A 54 -6.46 26.79 14.40
N VAL A 55 -5.37 26.18 13.91
CA VAL A 55 -4.72 25.04 14.56
C VAL A 55 -3.74 25.64 15.56
N PRO A 56 -3.79 25.26 16.86
CA PRO A 56 -2.89 25.81 17.85
C PRO A 56 -1.45 25.54 17.44
N PHE A 57 -0.61 26.57 17.60
CA PHE A 57 0.82 26.59 17.28
C PHE A 57 1.50 25.32 17.82
N VAL A 58 1.73 24.34 16.93
CA VAL A 58 2.45 23.11 17.29
C VAL A 58 3.89 23.54 17.49
N ARG A 59 4.40 23.46 18.73
CA ARG A 59 5.83 23.49 18.97
C ARG A 59 6.42 22.26 18.30
N ASN A 60 6.93 22.49 17.11
CA ASN A 60 8.04 21.80 16.49
C ASN A 60 8.98 21.21 17.55
N MET A 61 9.00 19.87 17.62
CA MET A 61 9.74 19.10 18.62
C MET A 61 10.99 18.51 17.98
N GLU A 62 12.12 18.66 18.66
CA GLU A 62 13.36 18.02 18.24
C GLU A 62 13.30 16.49 18.43
N PHE A 63 13.97 15.75 17.57
CA PHE A 63 14.00 14.30 17.63
C PHE A 63 14.77 13.80 18.87
N ASP A 64 14.21 12.81 19.57
CA ASP A 64 14.90 12.12 20.65
C ASP A 64 14.60 10.62 20.57
N ALA A 65 15.65 9.81 20.64
CA ALA A 65 15.57 8.37 20.41
C ALA A 65 14.73 7.66 21.49
N LYS A 66 14.86 8.05 22.76
CA LYS A 66 14.10 7.47 23.88
C LYS A 66 12.62 7.82 23.78
N ASN A 67 12.32 9.06 23.43
CA ASN A 67 10.94 9.52 23.20
C ASN A 67 10.33 8.82 21.98
N ALA A 68 11.11 8.58 20.92
CA ALA A 68 10.64 7.85 19.75
C ALA A 68 10.21 6.41 20.12
N VAL A 69 11.08 5.67 20.81
CA VAL A 69 10.81 4.27 21.20
C VAL A 69 9.65 4.18 22.20
N SER A 70 9.60 5.07 23.20
CA SER A 70 8.54 5.06 24.21
C SER A 70 7.17 5.52 23.68
N SER A 71 7.13 6.29 22.59
CA SER A 71 5.88 6.83 22.02
C SER A 71 5.14 5.87 21.09
N LEU A 72 5.47 4.57 21.03
CA LEU A 72 4.94 3.66 20.00
C LEU A 72 3.39 3.64 19.94
N GLN A 73 2.70 3.69 21.08
CA GLN A 73 1.23 3.69 21.15
C GLN A 73 0.60 4.94 20.52
N CYS A 74 1.29 6.08 20.59
CA CYS A 74 0.85 7.38 20.05
C CYS A 74 1.81 7.91 18.96
N PHE A 75 2.48 7.00 18.25
CA PHE A 75 3.65 7.33 17.45
C PHE A 75 3.35 8.30 16.30
N ASP A 76 2.18 8.20 15.69
CA ASP A 76 1.74 9.12 14.64
C ASP A 76 1.65 10.56 15.17
N SER A 77 1.17 10.73 16.41
CA SER A 77 1.14 12.04 17.06
C SER A 77 2.54 12.55 17.39
N TYR A 78 3.44 11.65 17.81
CA TYR A 78 4.86 11.97 17.99
C TYR A 78 5.48 12.48 16.67
N VAL A 79 5.38 11.71 15.58
CA VAL A 79 5.96 12.09 14.28
C VAL A 79 5.32 13.34 13.69
N ARG A 80 4.01 13.55 13.90
CA ARG A 80 3.33 14.78 13.47
C ARG A 80 3.97 16.03 14.08
N CYS A 81 4.33 15.96 15.36
CA CYS A 81 4.93 17.07 16.12
C CYS A 81 6.44 17.21 15.90
N LEU A 82 7.12 16.20 15.35
CA LEU A 82 8.54 16.30 15.03
C LEU A 82 8.83 17.35 13.97
N ASP A 83 10.01 17.95 14.07
CA ASP A 83 10.52 18.80 13.01
C ASP A 83 10.76 18.01 11.72
N ASN A 84 10.49 18.65 10.58
CA ASN A 84 10.87 18.12 9.28
C ASN A 84 12.37 18.39 9.02
N THR A 85 13.22 17.98 9.95
CA THR A 85 14.68 18.08 9.87
C THR A 85 15.26 16.78 9.33
N PHE A 86 16.39 16.89 8.64
CA PHE A 86 17.19 15.73 8.30
C PHE A 86 17.83 15.21 9.59
N LEU A 87 17.72 13.92 9.85
CA LEU A 87 18.34 13.26 10.98
C LEU A 87 19.64 12.60 10.51
N GLU A 88 20.74 12.99 11.14
CA GLU A 88 22.01 12.30 10.94
C GLU A 88 21.92 10.83 11.35
N ASN A 89 22.71 10.00 10.70
CA ASN A 89 22.78 8.56 10.95
C ASN A 89 23.01 8.24 12.45
N SER A 90 23.84 9.03 13.13
CA SER A 90 24.13 8.93 14.57
C SER A 90 22.88 8.99 15.47
N ARG A 91 21.84 9.73 15.06
CA ARG A 91 20.59 9.84 15.83
C ARG A 91 19.70 8.61 15.61
N LEU A 92 19.72 8.06 14.40
CA LEU A 92 18.95 6.86 14.05
C LEU A 92 19.63 5.59 14.59
N SER A 93 20.97 5.55 14.64
CA SER A 93 21.72 4.48 15.28
C SER A 93 21.43 4.40 16.78
N ALA A 94 21.29 5.54 17.46
CA ALA A 94 20.90 5.57 18.87
C ALA A 94 19.52 4.93 19.12
N VAL A 95 18.61 4.96 18.13
CA VAL A 95 17.36 4.21 18.23
C VAL A 95 17.60 2.72 18.09
N SER A 96 18.44 2.31 17.12
CA SER A 96 18.81 0.89 16.98
C SER A 96 19.41 0.33 18.26
N ASP A 97 20.30 1.07 18.94
CA ASP A 97 20.89 0.64 20.21
C ASP A 97 19.81 0.37 21.28
N LEU A 98 18.79 1.24 21.36
CA LEU A 98 17.64 1.04 22.26
C LEU A 98 16.76 -0.14 21.85
N LEU A 99 16.61 -0.37 20.54
CA LEU A 99 15.85 -1.50 20.01
C LEU A 99 16.59 -2.83 20.22
N GLU A 100 17.92 -2.83 20.25
CA GLU A 100 18.73 -4.04 20.48
C GLU A 100 18.68 -4.51 21.93
N ASP A 101 18.30 -3.65 22.89
CA ASP A 101 18.16 -4.01 24.29
C ASP A 101 17.31 -5.30 24.46
N PRO A 102 17.80 -6.32 25.19
CA PRO A 102 17.09 -7.58 25.38
C PRO A 102 15.72 -7.45 26.06
N SER A 103 15.50 -6.38 26.83
CA SER A 103 14.21 -6.09 27.48
C SER A 103 13.19 -5.46 26.54
N THR A 104 13.63 -4.98 25.38
CA THR A 104 12.74 -4.39 24.37
C THR A 104 11.88 -5.46 23.71
N ASP A 105 10.57 -5.21 23.67
CA ASP A 105 9.57 -6.09 23.07
C ASP A 105 9.90 -6.43 21.60
N GLN A 106 9.86 -7.72 21.28
CA GLN A 106 10.22 -8.22 19.95
C GLN A 106 9.31 -7.68 18.85
N HIS A 107 8.03 -7.50 19.14
CA HIS A 107 7.09 -6.93 18.17
C HIS A 107 7.43 -5.47 17.88
N LEU A 108 7.77 -4.68 18.90
CA LEU A 108 8.27 -3.31 18.75
C LEU A 108 9.49 -3.25 17.82
N LYS A 109 10.49 -4.12 18.01
CA LYS A 109 11.69 -4.18 17.14
C LYS A 109 11.31 -4.39 15.67
N GLN A 110 10.34 -5.25 15.41
CA GLN A 110 9.94 -5.61 14.05
C GLN A 110 9.16 -4.51 13.32
N ILE A 111 8.32 -3.75 14.04
CA ILE A 111 7.40 -2.78 13.44
C ILE A 111 7.88 -1.34 13.48
N PHE A 112 8.79 -0.99 14.40
CA PHE A 112 9.15 0.41 14.69
C PHE A 112 9.52 1.19 13.42
N TRP A 113 10.49 0.71 12.66
CA TRP A 113 10.98 1.38 11.46
C TRP A 113 9.91 1.51 10.38
N SER A 114 9.10 0.47 10.18
CA SER A 114 7.98 0.50 9.24
C SER A 114 6.95 1.57 9.62
N LYS A 115 6.66 1.74 10.91
CA LYS A 115 5.74 2.76 11.43
C LYS A 115 6.35 4.15 11.28
N PHE A 116 7.65 4.29 11.47
CA PHE A 116 8.34 5.58 11.38
C PHE A 116 8.35 6.12 9.96
N VAL A 117 8.69 5.27 8.99
CA VAL A 117 8.62 5.62 7.58
C VAL A 117 7.19 5.98 7.17
N SER A 118 6.21 5.16 7.54
CA SER A 118 4.80 5.39 7.18
C SER A 118 4.22 6.67 7.78
N ALA A 119 4.50 6.95 9.06
CA ALA A 119 4.06 8.17 9.72
C ALA A 119 4.76 9.40 9.14
N ALA A 120 6.07 9.33 8.88
CA ALA A 120 6.81 10.43 8.29
C ALA A 120 6.31 10.77 6.87
N LEU A 121 5.99 9.76 6.06
CA LEU A 121 5.33 9.94 4.76
C LEU A 121 3.94 10.58 4.90
N THR A 122 3.14 10.09 5.84
CA THR A 122 1.76 10.55 6.06
C THR A 122 1.69 12.03 6.45
N PHE A 123 2.67 12.51 7.23
CA PHE A 123 2.75 13.91 7.68
C PHE A 123 3.69 14.77 6.83
N ASP A 124 4.05 14.32 5.63
CA ASP A 124 4.88 15.05 4.66
C ASP A 124 6.23 15.53 5.24
N LYS A 125 6.81 14.72 6.14
CA LYS A 125 8.13 14.98 6.74
C LYS A 125 9.24 14.55 5.79
N ASN A 126 9.33 15.20 4.62
CA ASN A 126 10.20 14.77 3.52
C ASN A 126 11.69 14.60 3.86
N ASN A 127 12.26 15.50 4.68
CA ASN A 127 13.67 15.42 5.08
C ASN A 127 13.91 14.24 6.04
N LEU A 128 12.94 14.00 6.92
CA LEU A 128 12.95 12.85 7.82
C LEU A 128 12.81 11.54 7.03
N VAL A 129 11.92 11.49 6.04
CA VAL A 129 11.78 10.34 5.14
C VAL A 129 13.10 10.06 4.42
N ASP A 130 13.80 11.08 3.91
CA ASP A 130 15.10 10.87 3.26
C ASP A 130 16.15 10.31 4.21
N SER A 131 16.16 10.79 5.47
CA SER A 131 17.04 10.27 6.51
C SER A 131 16.77 8.79 6.79
N LEU A 132 15.50 8.41 6.93
CA LEU A 132 15.09 7.04 7.18
C LEU A 132 15.38 6.11 6.01
N ILE A 133 15.19 6.58 4.77
CA ILE A 133 15.54 5.81 3.56
C ILE A 133 17.05 5.53 3.56
N LEU A 134 17.89 6.56 3.72
CA LEU A 134 19.34 6.40 3.71
C LEU A 134 19.82 5.44 4.81
N TYR A 135 19.29 5.59 6.02
CA TYR A 135 19.61 4.72 7.15
C TYR A 135 19.27 3.25 6.88
N ILE A 136 18.03 2.97 6.46
CA ILE A 136 17.56 1.60 6.26
C ILE A 136 18.28 0.94 5.06
N LEU A 137 18.58 1.71 4.01
CA LEU A 137 19.28 1.22 2.83
C LEU A 137 20.79 1.03 3.02
N GLU A 138 21.39 1.55 4.10
CA GLU A 138 22.78 1.25 4.44
C GLU A 138 22.95 -0.24 4.79
N LYS A 139 21.98 -0.81 5.51
CA LYS A 139 21.99 -2.21 5.94
C LYS A 139 20.61 -2.85 5.74
N PRO A 140 20.13 -3.03 4.51
CA PRO A 140 18.77 -3.51 4.28
C PRO A 140 18.55 -4.92 4.82
N HIS A 141 19.61 -5.71 5.04
CA HIS A 141 19.55 -7.06 5.61
C HIS A 141 19.25 -7.10 7.12
N SER A 142 19.46 -6.00 7.85
CA SER A 142 19.12 -5.92 9.27
C SER A 142 17.67 -5.51 9.54
N HIS A 143 16.89 -5.25 8.50
CA HIS A 143 15.50 -4.77 8.64
C HIS A 143 14.47 -5.82 8.18
N SER A 144 13.30 -5.79 8.84
CA SER A 144 12.17 -6.65 8.52
C SER A 144 11.61 -6.37 7.11
N THR A 145 11.00 -7.38 6.48
CA THR A 145 10.33 -7.21 5.18
C THR A 145 9.29 -6.09 5.21
N VAL A 146 8.54 -5.95 6.30
CA VAL A 146 7.54 -4.88 6.48
C VAL A 146 8.20 -3.50 6.42
N THR A 147 9.36 -3.34 7.06
CA THR A 147 10.15 -2.11 7.01
C THR A 147 10.63 -1.81 5.59
N LEU A 148 11.15 -2.82 4.89
CA LEU A 148 11.61 -2.66 3.52
C LEU A 148 10.46 -2.29 2.56
N ILE A 149 9.26 -2.86 2.76
CA ILE A 149 8.09 -2.49 1.96
C ILE A 149 7.64 -1.04 2.27
N SER A 150 7.72 -0.57 3.52
CA SER A 150 7.47 0.85 3.83
C SER A 150 8.47 1.77 3.12
N VAL A 151 9.76 1.42 3.09
CA VAL A 151 10.79 2.16 2.33
C VAL A 151 10.52 2.08 0.83
N LEU A 152 10.09 0.93 0.32
CA LEU A 152 9.73 0.76 -1.09
C LEU A 152 8.59 1.72 -1.49
N LYS A 153 7.54 1.83 -0.66
CA LYS A 153 6.47 2.81 -0.84
C LYS A 153 7.02 4.26 -0.79
N ALA A 154 7.94 4.55 0.12
CA ALA A 154 8.59 5.86 0.22
C ALA A 154 9.36 6.24 -1.06
N LEU A 155 10.18 5.32 -1.55
CA LEU A 155 10.95 5.49 -2.79
C LEU A 155 10.03 5.73 -3.99
N GLY A 156 8.93 4.98 -4.10
CA GLY A 156 7.93 5.16 -5.15
C GLY A 156 7.29 6.56 -5.10
N SER A 157 6.81 6.97 -3.94
CA SER A 157 6.23 8.31 -3.73
C SER A 157 7.20 9.45 -4.05
N LYS A 158 8.50 9.25 -3.78
CA LYS A 158 9.56 10.22 -4.07
C LYS A 158 10.19 10.08 -5.47
N ARG A 159 9.66 9.20 -6.31
CA ARG A 159 10.15 8.93 -7.67
C ARG A 159 11.63 8.50 -7.75
N ARG A 160 12.15 7.87 -6.70
CA ARG A 160 13.51 7.30 -6.64
C ARG A 160 13.51 5.89 -7.24
N PHE A 161 13.24 5.79 -8.54
CA PHE A 161 12.89 4.52 -9.19
C PHE A 161 14.03 3.50 -9.30
N ASP A 162 15.28 3.93 -9.42
CA ASP A 162 16.43 3.01 -9.49
C ASP A 162 16.66 2.28 -8.16
N GLU A 163 16.58 3.02 -7.06
CA GLU A 163 16.64 2.47 -5.71
C GLU A 163 15.40 1.61 -5.40
N PHE A 164 14.21 2.06 -5.84
CA PHE A 164 12.99 1.26 -5.74
C PHE A 164 13.18 -0.11 -6.38
N ARG A 165 13.70 -0.15 -7.62
CA ARG A 165 13.88 -1.41 -8.36
C ARG A 165 14.87 -2.33 -7.65
N SER A 166 15.98 -1.78 -7.19
CA SER A 166 17.01 -2.52 -6.45
C SER A 166 16.45 -3.12 -5.16
N LEU A 167 15.67 -2.35 -4.40
CA LEU A 167 15.03 -2.81 -3.17
C LEU A 167 13.91 -3.84 -3.44
N TYR A 168 13.13 -3.65 -4.49
CA TYR A 168 12.07 -4.58 -4.88
C TYR A 168 12.60 -5.98 -5.20
N GLU A 169 13.68 -6.07 -5.99
CA GLU A 169 14.32 -7.35 -6.29
C GLU A 169 14.97 -7.97 -5.05
N LEU A 170 15.56 -7.16 -4.18
CA LEU A 170 16.06 -7.63 -2.88
C LEU A 170 14.93 -8.24 -2.04
N ILE A 171 13.78 -7.57 -1.92
CA ILE A 171 12.61 -8.10 -1.20
C ILE A 171 12.18 -9.42 -1.82
N LYS A 172 11.99 -9.49 -3.14
CA LYS A 172 11.60 -10.74 -3.83
C LYS A 172 12.58 -11.89 -3.57
N SER A 173 13.88 -11.62 -3.58
CA SER A 173 14.91 -12.64 -3.34
C SER A 173 14.88 -13.22 -1.93
N ARG A 174 14.30 -12.52 -0.95
CA ARG A 174 14.19 -12.95 0.45
C ARG A 174 12.94 -13.77 0.74
N LEU A 175 11.91 -13.62 -0.08
CA LEU A 175 10.59 -14.17 0.22
C LEU A 175 10.43 -15.56 -0.37
N SER A 176 9.91 -16.47 0.44
CA SER A 176 9.41 -17.74 -0.07
C SER A 176 8.18 -17.49 -0.97
N PRO A 177 7.81 -18.45 -1.85
CA PRO A 177 6.59 -18.34 -2.64
C PRO A 177 5.33 -18.08 -1.81
N SER A 178 5.27 -18.59 -0.58
CA SER A 178 4.16 -18.34 0.35
C SER A 178 4.18 -16.92 0.90
N ASP A 179 5.35 -16.38 1.25
CA ASP A 179 5.47 -15.03 1.78
C ASP A 179 5.18 -13.97 0.71
N ILE A 180 5.51 -14.24 -0.55
CA ILE A 180 5.15 -13.34 -1.67
C ILE A 180 3.65 -13.09 -1.69
N VAL A 181 2.83 -14.12 -1.46
CA VAL A 181 1.36 -13.99 -1.43
C VAL A 181 0.91 -13.16 -0.24
N VAL A 182 1.53 -13.35 0.92
CA VAL A 182 1.23 -12.58 2.14
C VAL A 182 1.47 -11.09 1.91
N TYR A 183 2.56 -10.74 1.23
CA TYR A 183 2.94 -9.35 0.96
C TYR A 183 2.42 -8.80 -0.39
N ALA A 184 1.70 -9.59 -1.17
CA ALA A 184 1.33 -9.25 -2.55
C ALA A 184 0.55 -7.94 -2.64
N ALA A 185 -0.42 -7.71 -1.74
CA ALA A 185 -1.20 -6.48 -1.72
C ALA A 185 -0.34 -5.24 -1.42
N ASP A 186 0.56 -5.33 -0.43
CA ASP A 186 1.42 -4.22 -0.05
C ASP A 186 2.50 -3.90 -1.09
N MET A 187 3.10 -4.93 -1.68
CA MET A 187 4.04 -4.79 -2.79
C MET A 187 3.35 -4.20 -4.01
N SER A 188 2.10 -4.58 -4.28
CA SER A 188 1.33 -4.04 -5.41
C SER A 188 1.00 -2.56 -5.24
N LEU A 189 0.65 -2.15 -4.01
CA LEU A 189 0.48 -0.73 -3.70
C LEU A 189 1.77 0.07 -3.90
N ALA A 190 2.93 -0.51 -3.56
CA ALA A 190 4.22 0.13 -3.80
C ALA A 190 4.55 0.22 -5.30
N LEU A 191 4.33 -0.86 -6.06
CA LEU A 191 4.55 -0.91 -7.50
C LEU A 191 3.65 0.07 -8.26
N ALA A 192 2.41 0.24 -7.82
CA ALA A 192 1.45 1.19 -8.39
C ALA A 192 1.90 2.66 -8.28
N LEU A 193 2.89 2.97 -7.43
CA LEU A 193 3.52 4.29 -7.34
C LEU A 193 4.61 4.49 -8.39
N THR A 194 4.89 3.51 -9.25
CA THR A 194 6.05 3.53 -10.16
C THR A 194 5.71 3.07 -11.59
N PRO A 195 6.60 3.34 -12.57
CA PRO A 195 6.49 2.75 -13.91
C PRO A 195 6.56 1.21 -13.94
N PHE A 196 6.98 0.57 -12.85
CA PHE A 196 7.07 -0.90 -12.73
C PHE A 196 5.73 -1.56 -12.37
N TYR A 197 4.61 -0.83 -12.43
CA TYR A 197 3.29 -1.31 -12.03
C TYR A 197 2.86 -2.62 -12.71
N LYS A 198 3.41 -2.95 -13.89
CA LYS A 198 3.11 -4.21 -14.60
C LYS A 198 3.48 -5.45 -13.78
N ASP A 199 4.49 -5.37 -12.92
CA ASP A 199 4.88 -6.50 -12.03
C ASP A 199 3.80 -6.83 -11.00
N ALA A 200 2.96 -5.85 -10.64
CA ALA A 200 1.84 -6.09 -9.74
C ALA A 200 0.73 -6.94 -10.39
N ARG A 201 0.76 -7.13 -11.73
CA ARG A 201 -0.14 -8.09 -12.38
C ARG A 201 0.19 -9.53 -11.99
N VAL A 202 1.47 -9.88 -11.93
CA VAL A 202 1.90 -11.23 -11.51
C VAL A 202 1.42 -11.50 -10.08
N LEU A 203 1.51 -10.49 -9.19
CA LEU A 203 1.02 -10.56 -7.83
C LEU A 203 -0.51 -10.69 -7.75
N LEU A 204 -1.24 -10.03 -8.66
CA LEU A 204 -2.70 -10.12 -8.75
C LEU A 204 -3.13 -11.53 -9.13
N ASP A 205 -2.59 -12.06 -10.23
CA ASP A 205 -2.97 -13.36 -10.76
C ASP A 205 -2.70 -14.46 -9.72
N MET A 206 -1.52 -14.43 -9.09
CA MET A 206 -1.17 -15.34 -7.99
C MET A 206 -2.11 -15.25 -6.77
N THR A 207 -2.64 -14.06 -6.47
CA THR A 207 -3.56 -13.83 -5.36
C THR A 207 -4.97 -14.30 -5.72
N PHE A 208 -5.38 -14.05 -6.96
CA PHE A 208 -6.68 -14.42 -7.52
C PHE A 208 -6.83 -15.93 -7.62
N GLU A 209 -5.83 -16.64 -8.14
CA GLU A 209 -5.81 -18.12 -8.24
C GLU A 209 -5.97 -18.80 -6.88
N ARG A 210 -5.53 -18.14 -5.80
CA ARG A 210 -5.65 -18.62 -4.42
C ARG A 210 -6.95 -18.21 -3.73
N ASN A 211 -7.88 -17.57 -4.45
CA ASN A 211 -9.15 -17.04 -3.91
C ASN A 211 -8.96 -16.08 -2.73
N LEU A 212 -7.87 -15.31 -2.73
CA LEU A 212 -7.59 -14.31 -1.69
C LEU A 212 -8.18 -12.93 -2.06
N PRO A 213 -8.38 -12.02 -1.08
CA PRO A 213 -8.91 -10.70 -1.37
C PRO A 213 -8.01 -9.89 -2.32
N ILE A 214 -8.56 -9.47 -3.46
CA ILE A 214 -7.83 -8.71 -4.50
C ILE A 214 -8.24 -7.24 -4.61
N LYS A 215 -9.16 -6.73 -3.79
CA LYS A 215 -9.69 -5.36 -3.92
C LYS A 215 -8.59 -4.28 -3.88
N GLN A 216 -7.47 -4.52 -3.20
CA GLN A 216 -6.35 -3.57 -3.13
C GLN A 216 -5.68 -3.36 -4.49
N PHE A 217 -5.80 -4.32 -5.42
CA PHE A 217 -5.19 -4.27 -6.74
C PHE A 217 -5.89 -3.31 -7.71
N SER A 218 -7.02 -2.69 -7.34
CA SER A 218 -7.60 -1.58 -8.11
C SER A 218 -6.61 -0.41 -8.34
N CYS A 219 -5.57 -0.30 -7.52
CA CYS A 219 -4.48 0.68 -7.73
C CYS A 219 -3.71 0.47 -9.06
N LEU A 220 -3.70 -0.75 -9.62
CA LEU A 220 -3.12 -1.06 -10.93
C LEU A 220 -3.71 -0.20 -12.04
N LEU A 221 -5.03 0.02 -12.01
CA LEU A 221 -5.71 0.86 -13.00
C LEU A 221 -5.18 2.29 -12.94
N THR A 222 -5.13 2.87 -11.74
CA THR A 222 -4.58 4.22 -11.54
C THR A 222 -3.12 4.30 -11.99
N ALA A 223 -2.31 3.29 -11.69
CA ALA A 223 -0.91 3.24 -12.11
C ALA A 223 -0.77 3.16 -13.64
N ALA A 224 -1.59 2.35 -14.31
CA ALA A 224 -1.64 2.29 -15.77
C ALA A 224 -2.03 3.65 -16.38
N ALA A 225 -3.04 4.31 -15.82
CA ALA A 225 -3.42 5.67 -16.21
C ALA A 225 -2.32 6.70 -15.91
N THR A 226 -1.45 6.47 -14.92
CA THR A 226 -0.37 7.40 -14.54
C THR A 226 0.86 7.23 -15.43
N TYR A 227 1.32 5.98 -15.61
CA TYR A 227 2.63 5.67 -16.17
C TYR A 227 2.57 4.97 -17.53
N GLY A 228 1.46 4.29 -17.83
CA GLY A 228 1.30 3.54 -19.08
C GLY A 228 0.77 4.39 -20.24
N PRO A 229 0.69 3.82 -21.44
CA PRO A 229 -0.11 4.38 -22.53
C PRO A 229 -1.60 4.43 -22.15
N LEU A 230 -2.31 5.51 -22.51
CA LEU A 230 -3.72 5.68 -22.12
C LEU A 230 -4.65 4.61 -22.73
N HIS A 231 -4.35 4.12 -23.93
CA HIS A 231 -5.11 3.01 -24.53
C HIS A 231 -4.95 1.72 -23.73
N GLU A 232 -3.73 1.39 -23.26
CA GLU A 232 -3.49 0.23 -22.38
C GLU A 232 -4.27 0.39 -21.07
N ALA A 233 -4.31 1.60 -20.51
CA ALA A 233 -5.08 1.87 -19.30
C ALA A 233 -6.58 1.64 -19.50
N ILE A 234 -7.14 2.02 -20.66
CA ILE A 234 -8.55 1.73 -21.01
C ILE A 234 -8.77 0.22 -21.16
N SER A 235 -7.90 -0.48 -21.90
CA SER A 235 -8.00 -1.93 -22.09
C SER A 235 -7.97 -2.69 -20.76
N LEU A 236 -7.11 -2.26 -19.83
CA LEU A 236 -6.99 -2.87 -18.51
C LEU A 236 -8.28 -2.75 -17.67
N VAL A 237 -9.10 -1.72 -17.89
CA VAL A 237 -10.41 -1.59 -17.22
C VAL A 237 -11.34 -2.73 -17.61
N ASP A 238 -11.41 -3.05 -18.90
CA ASP A 238 -12.25 -4.15 -19.40
C ASP A 238 -11.67 -5.52 -19.00
N GLU A 239 -10.34 -5.66 -19.08
CA GLU A 239 -9.64 -6.89 -18.74
C GLU A 239 -9.82 -7.29 -17.26
N LEU A 240 -9.79 -6.32 -16.35
CA LEU A 240 -9.93 -6.58 -14.90
C LEU A 240 -11.39 -6.61 -14.42
N HIS A 241 -12.36 -6.37 -15.31
CA HIS A 241 -13.78 -6.42 -14.99
C HIS A 241 -14.25 -7.78 -14.43
N PRO A 242 -13.86 -8.94 -15.01
CA PRO A 242 -14.24 -10.26 -14.48
C PRO A 242 -13.71 -10.52 -13.06
N MET A 243 -12.62 -9.84 -12.67
CA MET A 243 -12.06 -9.90 -11.31
C MET A 243 -12.76 -8.93 -10.34
N MET A 244 -13.83 -8.26 -10.77
CA MET A 244 -14.57 -7.25 -9.99
C MET A 244 -13.69 -6.07 -9.54
N LEU A 245 -12.55 -5.86 -10.18
CA LEU A 245 -11.73 -4.69 -9.99
C LEU A 245 -12.29 -3.57 -10.87
N LYS A 246 -12.46 -2.39 -10.28
CA LYS A 246 -13.03 -1.24 -10.95
C LYS A 246 -12.17 0.00 -10.77
N PRO A 247 -12.24 0.96 -11.70
CA PRO A 247 -11.63 2.27 -11.53
C PRO A 247 -12.12 2.95 -10.25
N ILE A 248 -11.21 3.68 -9.61
CA ILE A 248 -11.50 4.56 -8.47
C ILE A 248 -11.30 6.02 -8.88
N ASP A 249 -11.80 6.99 -8.11
CA ASP A 249 -11.74 8.42 -8.45
C ASP A 249 -10.33 8.91 -8.87
N SER A 250 -9.27 8.37 -8.27
CA SER A 250 -7.89 8.73 -8.64
C SER A 250 -7.49 8.27 -10.04
N PHE A 251 -8.03 7.15 -10.55
CA PHE A 251 -7.85 6.73 -11.93
C PHE A 251 -8.34 7.81 -12.89
N TYR A 252 -9.59 8.25 -12.72
CA TYR A 252 -10.19 9.25 -13.61
C TYR A 252 -9.47 10.59 -13.53
N SER A 253 -9.10 11.01 -12.32
CA SER A 253 -8.38 12.28 -12.10
C SER A 253 -7.07 12.31 -12.90
N VAL A 254 -6.24 11.27 -12.77
CA VAL A 254 -4.95 11.20 -13.49
C VAL A 254 -5.14 10.97 -14.98
N PHE A 255 -6.11 10.14 -15.38
CA PHE A 255 -6.42 9.90 -16.78
C PHE A 255 -6.79 11.22 -17.48
N ILE A 256 -7.73 11.97 -16.91
CA ILE A 256 -8.20 13.27 -17.43
C ILE A 256 -7.06 14.29 -17.49
N GLU A 257 -6.23 14.37 -16.44
CA GLU A 257 -5.08 15.27 -16.41
C GLU A 257 -4.14 15.00 -17.60
N ARG A 258 -3.94 13.74 -17.97
CA ARG A 258 -3.09 13.35 -19.10
C ARG A 258 -3.72 13.52 -20.48
N LEU A 259 -5.02 13.82 -20.58
CA LEU A 259 -5.67 14.09 -21.86
C LEU A 259 -5.46 15.54 -22.34
N TYR A 260 -5.10 16.46 -21.45
CA TYR A 260 -4.87 17.85 -21.85
C TYR A 260 -3.67 17.94 -22.80
N GLY A 261 -3.88 18.59 -23.95
CA GLY A 261 -2.85 18.72 -25.00
C GLY A 261 -2.61 17.45 -25.82
N VAL A 262 -3.44 16.42 -25.68
CA VAL A 262 -3.40 15.22 -26.52
C VAL A 262 -4.40 15.38 -27.67
N GLU A 263 -3.92 15.30 -28.91
CA GLU A 263 -4.73 15.48 -30.13
C GLU A 263 -5.91 14.51 -30.20
N GLU A 264 -5.68 13.24 -29.82
CA GLU A 264 -6.70 12.20 -29.78
C GLU A 264 -7.46 12.15 -28.44
N GLY A 265 -7.32 13.17 -27.59
CA GLY A 265 -7.85 13.17 -26.22
C GLY A 265 -9.36 12.93 -26.14
N LYS A 266 -10.13 13.48 -27.09
CA LYS A 266 -11.59 13.25 -27.19
C LYS A 266 -11.93 11.81 -27.56
N GLU A 267 -11.16 11.20 -28.45
CA GLU A 267 -11.39 9.81 -28.81
C GLU A 267 -11.08 8.88 -27.64
N LEU A 268 -9.96 9.10 -26.95
CA LEU A 268 -9.60 8.35 -25.74
C LEU A 268 -10.65 8.48 -24.62
N MET A 269 -11.17 9.70 -24.39
CA MET A 269 -12.25 9.91 -23.43
C MET A 269 -13.52 9.14 -23.82
N ASN A 270 -13.93 9.21 -25.08
CA ASN A 270 -15.09 8.47 -25.58
C ASN A 270 -14.92 6.96 -25.44
N GLN A 271 -13.73 6.43 -25.74
CA GLN A 271 -13.41 5.02 -25.56
C GLN A 271 -13.49 4.60 -24.09
N LEU A 272 -12.93 5.40 -23.17
CA LEU A 272 -13.06 5.15 -21.75
C LEU A 272 -14.54 5.09 -21.34
N LEU A 273 -15.35 6.08 -21.72
CA LEU A 273 -16.77 6.13 -21.35
C LEU A 273 -17.56 4.93 -21.90
N LYS A 274 -17.25 4.46 -23.12
CA LYS A 274 -17.83 3.23 -23.68
C LYS A 274 -17.52 2.01 -22.81
N VAL A 275 -16.28 1.87 -22.36
CA VAL A 275 -15.88 0.75 -21.47
C VAL A 275 -16.57 0.89 -20.11
N ILE A 276 -16.60 2.08 -19.52
CA ILE A 276 -17.30 2.33 -18.24
C ILE A 276 -18.78 1.98 -18.32
N GLN A 277 -19.44 2.35 -19.43
CA GLN A 277 -20.84 2.01 -19.69
C GLN A 277 -21.04 0.50 -19.87
N LYS A 278 -20.19 -0.16 -20.68
CA LYS A 278 -20.20 -1.62 -20.90
C LYS A 278 -20.08 -2.38 -19.59
N CYS A 279 -19.15 -1.99 -18.73
CA CYS A 279 -18.89 -2.60 -17.42
C CYS A 279 -19.86 -2.15 -16.31
N GLN A 280 -20.79 -1.24 -16.61
CA GLN A 280 -21.77 -0.67 -15.68
C GLN A 280 -21.15 -0.09 -14.40
N TYR A 281 -19.98 0.54 -14.51
CA TYR A 281 -19.31 1.08 -13.33
C TYR A 281 -19.96 2.39 -12.86
N PRO A 282 -20.26 2.52 -11.55
CA PRO A 282 -20.78 3.76 -11.02
C PRO A 282 -19.71 4.85 -11.06
N ILE A 283 -20.11 6.03 -11.56
CA ILE A 283 -19.28 7.23 -11.55
C ILE A 283 -19.70 8.09 -10.35
N SER A 284 -18.72 8.50 -9.53
CA SER A 284 -18.96 9.41 -8.41
C SER A 284 -19.32 10.82 -8.92
N LYS A 285 -20.05 11.60 -8.11
CA LYS A 285 -20.40 12.98 -8.45
C LYS A 285 -19.16 13.85 -8.75
N SER A 286 -18.08 13.65 -7.99
CA SER A 286 -16.77 14.29 -8.20
C SER A 286 -16.21 13.97 -9.58
N THR A 287 -16.16 12.69 -9.93
CA THR A 287 -15.66 12.24 -11.24
C THR A 287 -16.53 12.76 -12.39
N ALA A 288 -17.85 12.73 -12.25
CA ALA A 288 -18.76 13.25 -13.26
C ALA A 288 -18.53 14.75 -13.53
N LEU A 289 -18.26 15.53 -12.47
CA LEU A 289 -17.92 16.94 -12.60
C LEU A 289 -16.59 17.14 -13.34
N LEU A 290 -15.55 16.36 -13.01
CA LEU A 290 -14.26 16.41 -13.70
C LEU A 290 -14.39 16.10 -15.20
N ILE A 291 -15.18 15.08 -15.55
CA ILE A 291 -15.43 14.73 -16.96
C ILE A 291 -16.16 15.87 -17.68
N LYS A 292 -17.19 16.45 -17.04
CA LYS A 292 -17.93 17.58 -17.60
C LYS A 292 -17.00 18.78 -17.86
N GLU A 293 -16.24 19.20 -16.85
CA GLU A 293 -15.31 20.33 -16.95
C GLU A 293 -14.26 20.11 -18.05
N TRP A 294 -13.78 18.89 -18.21
CA TRP A 294 -12.83 18.54 -19.27
C TRP A 294 -13.44 18.74 -20.68
N PHE A 295 -14.67 18.26 -20.91
CA PHE A 295 -15.35 18.46 -22.20
C PHE A 295 -15.62 19.94 -22.50
N GLU A 296 -16.02 20.73 -21.50
CA GLU A 296 -16.25 22.16 -21.64
C GLU A 296 -14.97 22.90 -22.05
N ARG A 297 -13.81 22.50 -21.52
CA ARG A 297 -12.51 23.09 -21.87
C ARG A 297 -11.93 22.59 -23.19
N TYR A 298 -12.16 21.33 -23.56
CA TYR A 298 -11.65 20.77 -24.82
C TYR A 298 -12.22 21.49 -26.06
N HIS A 299 -13.41 22.09 -25.92
CA HIS A 299 -14.11 22.80 -26.98
C HIS A 299 -13.85 24.32 -27.00
N ALA A 300 -13.13 24.85 -26.01
CA ALA A 300 -12.78 26.26 -25.88
C ALA A 300 -11.40 26.54 -26.49
#